data_AF-A0A0R2QLY6-F1
#
_entry.id   AF-A0A0R2QLY6-F1
#
_cell.length_a   1.000
_cell.length_b   1.000
_cell.length_c   1.000
_cell.angle_alpha   90.00
_cell.angle_beta   90.00
_cell.angle_gamma   90.00
#
_symmetry.space_group_name_H-M   'P 1'
#
loop_
_entity.id
_entity.type
_entity.pdbx_description
1 polymer ?
#
loop_
_entity_poly.entity_id
_entity_poly.type
_entity_poly.pdbx_seq_one_letter_code
_entity_poly.pdbx_strand_id
1 'polypeptide(L)'
;MGQKTQKKRPILLTVLVILLISLSAYLLGWSSLLTVKSFEVQGSMAQTEILNKLSNDAIRPSIGSKIARIETRAIKGSLEQLDWIDSVDVARKWLDRSIIITISEKIAVAKAVGSQSSAINFDNSGDIFKPTSATQLAVQDRLPLVILQNPSKSNLTSVALLIDQIP
;
A
#
# COMPACT_ATOMS: atom_id res chain seq x y z
N MET A 1 11.26 63.36 -26.11
CA MET A 1 11.58 62.73 -24.81
C MET A 1 10.53 61.67 -24.54
N GLY A 2 10.85 60.37 -24.67
CA GLY A 2 9.85 59.30 -24.50
C GLY A 2 10.52 58.00 -24.11
N GLN A 3 10.61 57.72 -22.81
CA GLN A 3 11.18 56.48 -22.30
C GLN A 3 10.23 55.30 -22.57
N LYS A 4 10.66 54.36 -23.42
CA LYS A 4 9.99 53.07 -23.65
C LYS A 4 10.18 52.16 -22.43
N THR A 5 9.37 52.33 -21.39
CA THR A 5 9.33 51.47 -20.20
C THR A 5 8.26 50.37 -20.35
N GLN A 6 8.37 49.47 -21.33
CA GLN A 6 7.34 48.43 -21.52
C GLN A 6 7.83 46.97 -21.58
N LYS A 7 9.14 46.69 -21.64
CA LYS A 7 9.63 45.29 -21.75
C LYS A 7 10.13 44.65 -20.44
N LYS A 8 10.25 45.38 -19.33
CA LYS A 8 10.83 44.85 -18.08
C LYS A 8 9.86 44.04 -17.21
N ARG A 9 8.55 44.30 -17.29
CA ARG A 9 7.51 43.56 -16.54
C ARG A 9 7.45 42.07 -16.90
N PRO A 10 7.41 41.65 -18.18
CA PRO A 10 7.41 40.23 -18.52
C PRO A 10 8.72 39.53 -18.13
N ILE A 11 9.87 40.21 -18.22
CA ILE A 11 11.17 39.65 -17.82
C ILE A 11 11.22 39.41 -16.30
N LEU A 12 10.74 40.38 -15.50
CA LEU A 12 10.69 40.24 -14.05
C LEU A 12 9.81 39.06 -13.62
N LEU A 13 8.65 38.89 -14.28
CA LEU A 13 7.76 37.74 -14.03
C LEU A 13 8.44 36.42 -14.39
N THR A 14 9.10 36.32 -15.55
CA THR A 14 9.84 35.10 -15.93
C THR A 14 10.93 34.76 -14.92
N VAL A 15 11.72 35.75 -14.48
CA VAL A 15 12.77 35.55 -13.47
C VAL A 15 12.16 35.07 -12.16
N LEU A 16 11.05 35.67 -11.71
CA LEU A 16 10.37 35.27 -10.48
C LEU A 16 9.90 33.81 -10.56
N VAL A 17 9.30 33.40 -11.68
CA VAL A 17 8.82 32.03 -11.89
C VAL A 17 9.98 31.03 -11.87
N ILE A 18 11.08 31.32 -12.57
CA ILE A 18 12.27 30.45 -12.57
C ILE A 18 12.81 30.31 -11.15
N LEU A 19 12.93 31.42 -10.42
CA LEU A 19 13.46 31.43 -9.06
C LEU A 19 12.55 30.64 -8.10
N LEU A 20 11.23 30.77 -8.25
CA LEU A 20 10.25 29.98 -7.50
C LEU A 20 10.41 28.48 -7.76
N ILE A 21 10.54 28.08 -9.04
CA ILE A 21 10.73 26.68 -9.42
C ILE A 21 12.05 26.14 -8.88
N SER A 22 13.16 26.88 -9.03
CA SER A 22 14.47 26.47 -8.52
C SER A 22 14.47 26.32 -7.01
N LEU A 23 13.85 27.26 -6.28
CA LEU A 23 13.73 27.19 -4.83
C LEU A 23 12.86 26.00 -4.40
N SER A 24 11.74 25.76 -5.09
CA SER A 24 10.87 24.61 -4.81
C SER A 24 11.59 23.28 -5.05
N ALA A 25 12.33 23.16 -6.15
CA ALA A 25 13.14 21.99 -6.46
C ALA A 25 14.21 21.75 -5.38
N TYR A 26 14.91 22.80 -4.94
CA TYR A 26 15.89 22.71 -3.85
C TYR A 26 15.24 22.25 -2.53
N LEU A 27 14.08 22.82 -2.18
CA LEU A 27 13.33 22.46 -0.98
C LEU A 27 12.88 21.00 -0.98
N LEU A 28 12.44 20.49 -2.13
CA LEU A 28 11.95 19.12 -2.25
C LEU A 28 13.09 18.09 -2.32
N GLY A 29 14.17 18.39 -3.06
CA GLY A 29 15.21 17.42 -3.38
C GLY A 29 16.41 17.41 -2.43
N TRP A 30 16.72 18.54 -1.79
CA TRP A 30 17.97 18.74 -1.05
C TRP A 30 17.78 19.31 0.36
N SER A 31 16.72 20.09 0.62
CA SER A 31 16.49 20.67 1.94
C SER A 31 16.20 19.64 3.04
N SER A 32 16.60 19.95 4.27
CA SER A 32 16.29 19.18 5.48
C SER A 32 14.85 19.40 5.99
N LEU A 33 14.10 20.33 5.39
CA LEU A 33 12.75 20.69 5.83
C LEU A 33 11.69 19.64 5.46
N LEU A 34 11.90 18.85 4.41
CA LEU A 34 10.95 17.83 3.91
C LEU A 34 11.55 16.41 3.97
N THR A 35 12.13 16.09 5.13
CA THR A 35 12.57 14.73 5.44
C THR A 35 11.52 13.96 6.22
N VAL A 36 11.48 12.65 6.03
CA VAL A 36 10.62 11.71 6.75
C VAL A 36 10.94 11.77 8.24
N LYS A 37 9.96 12.15 9.06
CA LYS A 37 10.04 12.11 10.52
C LYS A 37 9.50 10.80 11.08
N SER A 38 8.45 10.28 10.48
CA SER A 38 7.80 9.04 10.89
C SER A 38 7.22 8.32 9.67
N PHE A 39 6.99 7.03 9.83
CA PHE A 39 6.12 6.29 8.93
C PHE A 39 5.26 5.36 9.76
N GLU A 40 4.05 5.10 9.28
CA GLU A 40 3.04 4.34 10.00
C GLU A 40 2.39 3.32 9.07
N VAL A 41 2.11 2.14 9.62
CA VAL A 41 1.37 1.08 8.95
C VAL A 41 0.02 0.94 9.65
N GLN A 42 -1.06 1.11 8.89
CA GLN A 42 -2.44 1.10 9.37
C GLN A 42 -3.22 -0.03 8.69
N GLY A 43 -4.30 -0.48 9.34
CA GLY A 43 -5.24 -1.46 8.77
C GLY A 43 -4.78 -2.92 8.85
N SER A 44 -3.60 -3.20 9.41
CA SER A 44 -3.14 -4.56 9.68
C SER A 44 -2.45 -4.68 11.03
N MET A 45 -2.68 -5.82 11.71
CA MET A 45 -1.94 -6.20 12.92
C MET A 45 -0.64 -6.95 12.62
N ALA A 46 -0.38 -7.34 11.37
CA ALA A 46 0.83 -8.05 10.95
C ALA A 46 2.01 -7.10 10.67
N GLN A 47 2.26 -6.14 11.57
CA GLN A 47 3.28 -5.10 11.35
C GLN A 47 4.69 -5.68 11.13
N THR A 48 5.06 -6.73 11.87
CA THR A 48 6.37 -7.38 11.74
C THR A 48 6.58 -7.96 10.35
N GLU A 49 5.59 -8.65 9.79
CA GLU A 49 5.70 -9.26 8.46
C GLU A 49 5.83 -8.20 7.36
N ILE A 50 5.01 -7.14 7.45
CA ILE A 50 5.07 -5.99 6.55
C ILE A 50 6.46 -5.34 6.60
N LEU A 51 6.97 -5.06 7.80
CA LEU A 51 8.29 -4.44 7.98
C LEU A 51 9.42 -5.33 7.49
N ASN A 52 9.32 -6.65 7.69
CA ASN A 52 10.30 -7.62 7.18
C ASN A 52 10.31 -7.64 5.66
N LYS A 53 9.13 -7.70 5.00
CA LYS A 53 9.01 -7.64 3.54
C LYS A 53 9.64 -6.36 2.97
N LEU A 54 9.32 -5.19 3.54
CA LEU A 54 9.90 -3.92 3.10
C LEU A 54 11.41 -3.84 3.31
N SER A 55 11.92 -4.46 4.37
CA SER A 55 13.36 -4.48 4.68
C SER A 55 14.11 -5.44 3.73
N ASN A 56 13.55 -6.62 3.47
CA ASN A 56 14.10 -7.62 2.56
C ASN A 56 14.16 -7.10 1.11
N ASP A 57 13.16 -6.34 0.70
CA ASP A 57 13.12 -5.71 -0.62
C ASP A 57 13.94 -4.39 -0.68
N ALA A 58 14.60 -3.99 0.41
CA ALA A 58 15.42 -2.77 0.51
C ALA A 58 14.69 -1.45 0.17
N ILE A 59 13.38 -1.39 0.43
CA ILE A 59 12.51 -0.23 0.10
C ILE A 59 11.84 0.38 1.33
N ARG A 60 12.19 -0.08 2.53
CA ARG A 60 11.66 0.45 3.79
C ARG A 60 11.96 1.96 3.91
N PRO A 61 10.94 2.80 4.20
CA PRO A 61 11.16 4.22 4.47
C PRO A 61 12.15 4.42 5.63
N SER A 62 13.22 5.16 5.38
CA SER A 62 14.20 5.52 6.41
C SER A 62 13.91 6.90 6.99
N ILE A 63 13.96 7.02 8.31
CA ILE A 63 13.82 8.31 8.99
C ILE A 63 14.98 9.22 8.55
N GLY A 64 14.67 10.49 8.27
CA GLY A 64 15.63 11.48 7.77
C GLY A 64 15.82 11.48 6.25
N SER A 65 15.33 10.46 5.53
CA SER A 65 15.34 10.48 4.06
C SER A 65 14.42 11.56 3.49
N LYS A 66 14.69 12.02 2.26
CA LYS A 66 13.85 13.02 1.59
C LYS A 66 12.51 12.38 1.21
N ILE A 67 11.39 13.00 1.60
CA ILE A 67 10.04 12.50 1.28
C ILE A 67 9.86 12.35 -0.25
N ALA A 68 10.43 13.28 -1.03
CA ALA A 68 10.39 13.24 -2.49
C ALA A 68 11.06 12.00 -3.10
N ARG A 69 12.04 11.40 -2.42
CA ARG A 69 12.81 10.24 -2.90
C ARG A 69 12.26 8.88 -2.43
N ILE A 70 11.21 8.86 -1.63
CA ILE A 70 10.57 7.60 -1.23
C ILE A 70 9.84 7.01 -2.42
N GLU A 71 10.14 5.76 -2.78
CA GLU A 71 9.48 5.06 -3.89
C GLU A 71 8.16 4.43 -3.45
N THR A 72 7.12 5.27 -3.29
CA THR A 72 5.80 4.83 -2.82
C THR A 72 5.16 3.75 -3.71
N ARG A 73 5.43 3.80 -5.02
CA ARG A 73 4.98 2.76 -5.97
C ARG A 73 5.68 1.43 -5.74
N ALA A 74 6.98 1.45 -5.42
CA ALA A 74 7.72 0.23 -5.11
C ALA A 74 7.24 -0.40 -3.80
N ILE A 75 6.99 0.42 -2.77
CA ILE A 75 6.40 -0.01 -1.49
C ILE A 75 5.04 -0.68 -1.75
N LYS A 76 4.16 -0.01 -2.49
CA LYS A 76 2.86 -0.56 -2.86
C LYS A 76 2.99 -1.90 -3.57
N GLY A 77 3.76 -1.95 -4.66
CA GLY A 77 3.90 -3.16 -5.47
C GLY A 77 4.60 -4.32 -4.75
N SER A 78 5.48 -4.04 -3.78
CA SER A 78 6.11 -5.06 -2.93
C SER A 78 5.12 -5.68 -1.96
N LEU A 79 4.28 -4.86 -1.32
CA LEU A 79 3.30 -5.33 -0.35
C LEU A 79 2.10 -6.02 -1.02
N GLU A 80 1.71 -5.61 -2.22
CA GLU A 80 0.67 -6.30 -3.03
C GLU A 80 1.07 -7.72 -3.46
N GLN A 81 2.35 -8.12 -3.31
CA GLN A 81 2.79 -9.50 -3.54
C GLN A 81 2.45 -10.44 -2.38
N LEU A 82 2.09 -9.90 -1.20
CA LEU A 82 1.68 -10.69 -0.06
C LEU A 82 0.25 -11.19 -0.31
N ASP A 83 0.10 -12.51 -0.39
CA ASP A 83 -1.16 -13.19 -0.74
C ASP A 83 -2.33 -12.82 0.19
N TRP A 84 -2.05 -12.56 1.46
CA TRP A 84 -3.03 -12.22 2.49
C TRP A 84 -3.48 -10.75 2.49
N ILE A 85 -2.86 -9.91 1.66
CA ILE A 85 -3.21 -8.51 1.49
C ILE A 85 -4.14 -8.36 0.29
N ASP A 86 -5.23 -7.61 0.47
CA ASP A 86 -6.18 -7.33 -0.59
C ASP A 86 -5.81 -6.07 -1.37
N SER A 87 -5.46 -5.00 -0.67
CA SER A 87 -5.01 -3.76 -1.30
C SER A 87 -4.07 -2.96 -0.40
N VAL A 88 -3.26 -2.12 -1.06
CA VAL A 88 -2.28 -1.25 -0.42
C VAL A 88 -2.40 0.17 -0.98
N ASP A 89 -2.44 1.14 -0.08
CA ASP A 89 -2.27 2.55 -0.41
C ASP A 89 -1.08 3.15 0.35
N VAL A 90 -0.31 4.00 -0.34
CA VAL A 90 0.89 4.62 0.23
C VAL A 90 0.85 6.11 -0.03
N ALA A 91 0.61 6.88 1.02
CA ALA A 91 0.48 8.33 0.96
C ALA A 91 1.67 9.04 1.59
N ARG A 92 2.14 10.09 0.91
CA ARG A 92 3.11 11.04 1.48
C ARG A 92 2.36 12.19 2.15
N LYS A 93 2.51 12.33 3.47
CA LYS A 93 1.99 13.48 4.21
C LYS A 93 3.08 14.54 4.31
N TRP A 94 3.08 15.46 3.36
CA TRP A 94 4.13 16.47 3.22
C TRP A 94 4.22 17.42 4.42
N LEU A 95 3.07 17.85 4.94
CA LEU A 95 3.00 18.78 6.08
C LEU A 95 3.44 18.09 7.38
N ASP A 96 2.92 16.90 7.64
CA ASP A 96 3.23 16.12 8.84
C ASP A 96 4.60 15.43 8.77
N ARG A 97 5.22 15.48 7.58
CA ARG A 97 6.50 14.86 7.25
C ARG A 97 6.49 13.35 7.49
N SER A 98 5.38 12.69 7.18
CA SER A 98 5.19 11.27 7.41
C SER A 98 4.82 10.49 6.15
N ILE A 99 5.04 9.18 6.18
CA ILE A 99 4.56 8.23 5.18
C ILE A 99 3.49 7.36 5.84
N ILE A 100 2.29 7.31 5.26
CA ILE A 100 1.22 6.43 5.72
C ILE A 100 1.07 5.29 4.73
N ILE A 101 1.18 4.06 5.24
CA ILE A 101 0.93 2.83 4.50
C ILE A 101 -0.38 2.26 5.04
N THR A 102 -1.42 2.25 4.21
CA THR A 102 -2.73 1.72 4.56
C THR A 102 -2.90 0.36 3.90
N ILE A 103 -3.16 -0.66 4.72
CA ILE A 103 -3.33 -2.05 4.28
C ILE A 103 -4.79 -2.45 4.46
N SER A 104 -5.36 -3.06 3.43
CA SER A 104 -6.61 -3.82 3.55
C SER A 104 -6.26 -5.30 3.50
N GLU A 105 -6.63 -6.04 4.55
CA GLU A 105 -6.40 -7.48 4.62
C GLU A 105 -7.49 -8.24 3.86
N LYS A 106 -7.15 -9.40 3.28
CA LYS A 106 -8.17 -10.31 2.73
C LYS A 106 -9.03 -10.90 3.83
N ILE A 107 -10.30 -11.06 3.52
CA ILE A 107 -11.30 -11.65 4.41
C ILE A 107 -11.66 -13.04 3.87
N ALA A 108 -11.41 -14.07 4.68
CA ALA A 108 -11.74 -15.44 4.32
C ALA A 108 -13.25 -15.66 4.43
N VAL A 109 -13.84 -16.31 3.42
CA VAL A 109 -15.24 -16.73 3.45
C VAL A 109 -15.38 -18.17 3.96
N ALA A 110 -14.41 -19.02 3.65
CA ALA A 110 -14.35 -20.40 4.12
C ALA A 110 -12.93 -20.98 3.99
N LYS A 111 -12.78 -22.19 4.51
CA LYS A 111 -11.61 -23.06 4.34
C LYS A 111 -11.94 -24.15 3.34
N ALA A 112 -11.11 -24.35 2.32
CA ALA A 112 -11.22 -25.47 1.41
C ALA A 112 -10.19 -26.55 1.77
N VAL A 113 -10.59 -27.81 1.71
CA VAL A 113 -9.70 -28.98 1.78
C VAL A 113 -9.79 -29.72 0.45
N GLY A 114 -8.65 -29.81 -0.22
CA GLY A 114 -8.49 -30.62 -1.42
C GLY A 114 -7.98 -32.03 -1.09
N SER A 115 -7.48 -32.74 -2.10
CA SER A 115 -6.77 -34.01 -1.93
C SER A 115 -5.45 -33.89 -1.15
N GLN A 116 -4.91 -32.68 -1.01
CA GLN A 116 -3.78 -32.38 -0.13
C GLN A 116 -4.30 -31.91 1.24
N SER A 117 -3.84 -32.55 2.30
CA SER A 117 -4.44 -32.59 3.66
C SER A 117 -4.47 -31.27 4.45
N SER A 118 -4.06 -30.14 3.87
CA SER A 118 -4.07 -28.84 4.55
C SER A 118 -5.21 -27.96 4.06
N ALA A 119 -5.99 -27.44 5.01
CA ALA A 119 -7.02 -26.47 4.75
C ALA A 119 -6.39 -25.16 4.25
N ILE A 120 -6.94 -24.61 3.18
CA ILE A 120 -6.56 -23.32 2.58
C ILE A 120 -7.70 -22.31 2.74
N ASN A 121 -7.39 -21.06 3.03
CA ASN A 121 -8.40 -20.00 3.05
C ASN A 121 -8.62 -19.47 1.65
N PHE A 122 -9.85 -19.08 1.36
CA PHE A 122 -10.16 -18.32 0.16
C PHE A 122 -11.13 -17.18 0.47
N ASP A 123 -11.05 -16.10 -0.30
CA ASP A 123 -11.95 -14.95 -0.22
C ASP A 123 -13.16 -15.09 -1.15
N ASN A 124 -14.02 -14.07 -1.17
CA ASN A 124 -15.19 -13.97 -2.05
C ASN A 124 -14.83 -14.17 -3.55
N SER A 125 -13.69 -13.65 -3.98
CA SER A 125 -13.22 -13.75 -5.36
C SER A 125 -12.69 -15.15 -5.71
N GLY A 126 -12.62 -16.06 -4.73
CA GLY A 126 -12.00 -17.37 -4.86
C GLY A 126 -10.47 -17.32 -4.85
N ASP A 127 -9.88 -16.20 -4.41
CA ASP A 127 -8.43 -16.09 -4.26
C ASP A 127 -7.97 -16.75 -2.96
N ILE A 128 -6.97 -17.62 -3.09
CA ILE A 128 -6.42 -18.40 -1.99
C ILE A 128 -5.34 -17.58 -1.29
N PHE A 129 -5.34 -17.59 0.04
CA PHE A 129 -4.31 -16.93 0.83
C PHE A 129 -4.05 -17.64 2.16
N LYS A 130 -2.88 -17.38 2.75
CA LYS A 130 -2.54 -17.84 4.09
C LYS A 130 -2.85 -16.75 5.13
N PRO A 131 -3.71 -17.01 6.14
CA PRO A 131 -3.99 -16.04 7.19
C PRO A 131 -2.70 -15.72 7.96
N THR A 132 -2.38 -14.43 8.10
CA THR A 132 -1.09 -13.98 8.64
C THR A 132 -1.28 -13.03 9.83
N SER A 133 -2.25 -12.13 9.76
CA SER A 133 -2.54 -11.19 10.85
C SER A 133 -3.32 -11.84 11.98
N ALA A 134 -3.20 -11.29 13.20
CA ALA A 134 -3.98 -11.75 14.34
C ALA A 134 -5.51 -11.62 14.11
N THR A 135 -5.94 -10.62 13.32
CA THR A 135 -7.33 -10.44 12.89
C THR A 135 -7.79 -11.60 12.02
N GLN A 136 -7.00 -11.99 11.01
CA GLN A 136 -7.30 -13.13 10.15
C GLN A 136 -7.26 -14.45 10.93
N LEU A 137 -6.31 -14.61 11.85
CA LEU A 137 -6.17 -15.83 12.65
C LEU A 137 -7.33 -16.01 13.65
N ALA A 138 -7.86 -14.92 14.22
CA ALA A 138 -8.94 -14.99 15.21
C ALA A 138 -10.27 -15.54 14.67
N VAL A 139 -10.50 -15.48 13.36
CA VAL A 139 -11.76 -15.96 12.76
C VAL A 139 -11.69 -17.41 12.27
N GLN A 140 -10.51 -18.05 12.29
CA GLN A 140 -10.26 -19.33 11.64
C GLN A 140 -11.16 -20.48 12.14
N ASP A 141 -11.48 -20.48 13.43
CA ASP A 141 -12.32 -21.53 14.04
C ASP A 141 -13.80 -21.40 13.67
N ARG A 142 -14.21 -20.24 13.15
CA ARG A 142 -15.60 -19.94 12.75
C ARG A 142 -15.82 -20.11 11.25
N LEU A 143 -14.74 -20.29 10.47
CA LEU A 143 -14.83 -20.44 9.03
C LEU A 143 -15.41 -21.82 8.66
N PRO A 144 -16.44 -21.88 7.79
CA PRO A 144 -16.93 -23.13 7.23
C PRO A 144 -15.81 -23.93 6.58
N LEU A 145 -15.90 -25.26 6.67
CA LEU A 145 -14.99 -26.17 5.98
C LEU A 145 -15.69 -26.78 4.76
N VAL A 146 -15.10 -26.62 3.60
CA VAL A 146 -15.61 -27.14 2.33
C VAL A 146 -14.64 -28.17 1.77
N ILE A 147 -15.14 -29.34 1.40
CA ILE A 147 -14.34 -30.39 0.77
C ILE A 147 -14.57 -30.31 -0.73
N LEU A 148 -13.49 -30.14 -1.49
CA LEU A 148 -13.54 -30.00 -2.95
C LEU A 148 -12.61 -31.01 -3.61
N GLN A 149 -13.10 -31.71 -4.63
CA GLN A 149 -12.24 -32.58 -5.46
C GLN A 149 -11.18 -31.76 -6.22
N ASN A 150 -11.54 -30.54 -6.66
CA ASN A 150 -10.66 -29.61 -7.37
C ASN A 150 -10.89 -28.16 -6.88
N PRO A 151 -10.03 -27.60 -6.01
CA PRO A 151 -10.15 -26.23 -5.50
C PRO A 151 -9.61 -25.20 -6.51
N SER A 152 -10.15 -25.21 -7.75
CA SER A 152 -9.84 -24.17 -8.74
C SER A 152 -10.50 -22.84 -8.38
N LYS A 153 -9.93 -21.71 -8.81
CA LYS A 153 -10.49 -20.37 -8.54
C LYS A 153 -11.97 -20.27 -8.91
N SER A 154 -12.38 -20.75 -10.08
CA SER A 154 -13.78 -20.75 -10.52
C SER A 154 -14.71 -21.52 -9.57
N ASN A 155 -14.25 -22.68 -9.07
CA ASN A 155 -15.03 -23.48 -8.12
C ASN A 155 -15.12 -22.78 -6.77
N LEU A 156 -14.02 -22.18 -6.30
CA LEU A 156 -13.99 -21.43 -5.04
C LEU A 156 -14.88 -20.19 -5.09
N THR A 157 -14.89 -19.44 -6.19
CA THR A 157 -15.82 -18.33 -6.39
C THR A 157 -17.28 -18.81 -6.36
N SER A 158 -17.58 -19.95 -7.01
CA SER A 158 -18.94 -20.51 -7.02
C SER A 158 -19.39 -20.93 -5.61
N VAL A 159 -18.48 -21.53 -4.83
CA VAL A 159 -18.71 -21.89 -3.44
C VAL A 159 -18.89 -20.65 -2.57
N ALA A 160 -18.07 -19.61 -2.75
CA ALA A 160 -18.20 -18.36 -2.02
C ALA A 160 -19.58 -17.71 -2.25
N LEU A 161 -20.03 -17.67 -3.50
CA LEU A 161 -21.37 -17.17 -3.86
C LEU A 161 -22.49 -18.00 -3.21
N LEU A 162 -22.33 -19.32 -3.10
CA LEU A 162 -23.32 -20.17 -2.45
C LEU A 162 -23.37 -19.94 -0.94
N ILE A 163 -22.20 -19.75 -0.30
CA ILE A 163 -22.13 -19.44 1.14
C ILE A 163 -22.82 -18.11 1.45
N ASP A 164 -22.66 -17.10 0.60
CA ASP A 164 -23.30 -15.79 0.75
C ASP A 164 -24.84 -15.84 0.66
N GLN A 165 -25.41 -16.90 0.08
CA GLN A 165 -26.85 -17.12 -0.03
C GLN A 165 -27.47 -17.89 1.14
N ILE A 166 -26.66 -18.37 2.09
CA ILE A 166 -27.16 -19.09 3.26
C ILE A 166 -27.64 -18.08 4.31
N PRO A 167 -28.90 -18.17 4.79
CA PRO A 167 -29.48 -17.24 5.76
C PRO A 167 -28.87 -17.32 7.16
#